data_AF-A0A6L2PB49-F1
#
_entry.id   AF-A0A6L2PB49-F1
#
_cell.length_a   1.000
_cell.length_b   1.000
_cell.length_c   1.000
_cell.angle_alpha   90.00
_cell.angle_beta   90.00
_cell.angle_gamma   90.00
#
_symmetry.space_group_name_H-M   'P 1'
#
loop_
_entity.id
_entity.type
_entity.pdbx_description
1 polymer ?
#
loop_
_entity_poly.entity_id
_entity_poly.type
_entity_poly.pdbx_seq_one_letter_code
_entity_poly.pdbx_strand_id
1 'polypeptide(L)'
;VRRRREGDSLTTCGTVYVEEHVRCKCDCRVMESHCIPVKQKYDRPACMCKCMNMDEKEECETSDRLWDQKACKCRCKKEEDCTTGLYWVPTLCKCMRMQDTQTNDTD
;
A
#
# COMPACT_ATOMS: atom_id res chain seq x y z
N VAL A 1 -49.13 47.80 33.02
CA VAL A 1 -48.00 47.59 32.10
C VAL A 1 -47.45 46.18 32.30
N ARG A 2 -47.65 45.25 31.36
CA ARG A 2 -46.98 43.93 31.37
C ARG A 2 -46.15 43.80 30.09
N ARG A 3 -44.83 43.75 30.25
CA ARG A 3 -43.82 43.71 29.18
C ARG A 3 -43.84 42.33 28.52
N ARG A 4 -43.96 42.27 27.18
CA ARG A 4 -43.72 41.03 26.41
C ARG A 4 -42.21 40.74 26.45
N ARG A 5 -41.82 39.50 26.73
CA ARG A 5 -40.43 39.05 26.55
C ARG A 5 -40.24 38.71 25.07
N GLU A 6 -39.31 39.42 24.46
CA GLU A 6 -38.77 39.14 23.13
C GLU A 6 -37.70 38.05 23.28
N GLY A 7 -37.82 36.97 22.52
CA GLY A 7 -36.84 35.87 22.56
C GLY A 7 -37.40 34.44 22.49
N ASP A 8 -38.63 34.23 22.01
CA ASP A 8 -39.10 32.88 21.70
C ASP A 8 -38.78 32.57 20.23
N SER A 9 -37.61 31.98 19.98
CA SER A 9 -37.24 31.53 18.64
C SER A 9 -38.15 30.35 18.30
N LEU A 10 -39.19 30.62 17.51
CA LEU A 10 -40.16 29.64 17.01
C LEU A 10 -39.40 28.54 16.24
N THR A 11 -38.98 27.50 16.94
CA THR A 11 -38.27 26.37 16.36
C THR A 11 -39.32 25.48 15.71
N THR A 12 -39.53 25.67 14.41
CA THR A 12 -40.47 24.86 13.64
C THR A 12 -39.82 23.53 13.26
N CYS A 13 -40.31 22.44 13.86
CA CYS A 13 -39.96 21.09 13.43
C CYS A 13 -40.76 20.72 12.18
N GLY A 14 -40.09 20.17 11.16
CA GLY A 14 -40.73 19.77 9.90
C GLY A 14 -40.00 18.60 9.25
N THR A 15 -40.75 17.80 8.51
CA THR A 15 -40.21 16.65 7.77
C THR A 15 -39.84 17.08 6.36
N VAL A 16 -38.60 16.84 5.97
CA VAL A 16 -38.11 17.05 4.60
C VAL A 16 -37.92 15.70 3.94
N TYR A 17 -38.48 15.54 2.74
CA TYR A 17 -38.25 14.38 1.90
C TYR A 17 -37.05 14.66 0.98
N VAL A 18 -36.06 13.78 1.02
CA VAL A 18 -34.86 13.86 0.18
C VAL A 18 -34.89 12.72 -0.83
N GLU A 19 -34.63 13.02 -2.09
CA GLU A 19 -34.52 12.03 -3.16
C GLU A 19 -33.21 11.23 -3.03
N GLU A 20 -33.30 9.90 -3.16
CA GLU A 20 -32.13 9.03 -3.23
C GLU A 20 -31.90 8.55 -4.67
N HIS A 21 -30.76 8.91 -5.24
CA HIS A 21 -30.34 8.41 -6.55
C HIS A 21 -29.78 6.98 -6.46
N VAL A 22 -30.60 5.98 -6.74
CA VAL A 22 -30.20 4.54 -6.67
C VAL A 22 -29.50 4.00 -7.92
N ARG A 23 -29.38 4.80 -8.99
CA ARG A 23 -28.79 4.35 -10.26
C ARG A 23 -27.26 4.28 -10.23
N CYS A 24 -26.62 5.11 -9.41
CA CYS A 24 -25.18 5.17 -9.31
C CYS A 24 -24.66 4.13 -8.32
N LYS A 25 -23.48 3.57 -8.61
CA LYS A 25 -22.73 2.75 -7.66
C LYS A 25 -21.33 3.34 -7.54
N CYS A 26 -20.74 3.24 -6.36
CA CYS A 26 -19.33 3.56 -6.18
C CYS A 26 -18.50 2.55 -7.00
N ASP A 27 -17.61 3.04 -7.84
CA ASP A 27 -16.60 2.21 -8.50
C ASP A 27 -15.31 2.16 -7.67
N CYS A 28 -14.42 1.23 -8.01
CA CYS A 28 -13.14 1.09 -7.35
C CYS A 28 -12.24 2.30 -7.66
N ARG A 29 -11.55 2.82 -6.63
CA ARG A 29 -10.51 3.84 -6.81
C ARG A 29 -9.27 3.30 -7.50
N VAL A 30 -8.95 2.02 -7.26
CA VAL A 30 -7.88 1.30 -7.95
C VAL A 30 -8.45 0.71 -9.22
N MET A 31 -7.76 0.95 -10.35
CA MET A 31 -8.13 0.42 -11.65
C MET A 31 -7.05 -0.55 -12.13
N GLU A 32 -7.35 -1.32 -13.17
CA GLU A 32 -6.40 -2.25 -13.76
C GLU A 32 -5.11 -1.55 -14.25
N SER A 33 -5.23 -0.33 -14.77
CA SER A 33 -4.10 0.51 -15.17
C SER A 33 -3.19 0.95 -14.01
N HIS A 34 -3.65 0.85 -12.76
CA HIS A 34 -2.82 1.13 -11.59
C HIS A 34 -1.99 -0.09 -11.15
N CYS A 35 -2.27 -1.28 -11.69
CA CYS A 35 -1.51 -2.48 -11.38
C CYS A 35 -0.24 -2.55 -12.22
N ILE A 36 0.80 -3.19 -11.68
CA ILE A 36 2.04 -3.47 -12.41
C ILE A 36 1.74 -4.56 -13.47
N PRO A 37 1.74 -4.26 -14.78
CA PRO A 37 1.14 -5.14 -15.80
C PRO A 37 1.69 -6.57 -15.83
N VAL A 38 2.97 -6.75 -15.49
CA VAL A 38 3.65 -8.06 -15.56
C VAL A 38 3.58 -8.83 -14.25
N LYS A 39 3.41 -8.14 -13.11
CA LYS A 39 3.53 -8.76 -11.78
C LYS A 39 2.21 -8.86 -11.02
N GLN A 40 1.20 -8.10 -11.43
CA GLN A 40 -0.05 -7.96 -10.72
C GLN A 40 -1.26 -8.21 -11.61
N LYS A 41 -2.30 -8.81 -11.02
CA LYS A 41 -3.62 -8.93 -11.61
C LYS A 41 -4.59 -8.02 -10.86
N TYR A 42 -5.42 -7.28 -11.59
CA TYR A 42 -6.51 -6.54 -10.97
C TYR A 42 -7.61 -7.49 -10.49
N ASP A 43 -7.92 -7.43 -9.20
CA ASP A 43 -9.06 -8.10 -8.57
C ASP A 43 -10.18 -7.07 -8.38
N ARG A 44 -11.15 -7.09 -9.30
CA ARG A 44 -12.28 -6.17 -9.31
C ARG A 44 -13.20 -6.34 -8.08
N PRO A 45 -13.61 -7.55 -7.67
CA PRO A 45 -14.36 -7.74 -6.43
C PRO A 45 -13.67 -7.16 -5.19
N ALA A 46 -12.34 -7.24 -5.11
CA ALA A 46 -11.57 -6.74 -3.98
C ALA A 46 -11.07 -5.29 -4.16
N CYS A 47 -11.37 -4.64 -5.29
CA CYS A 47 -10.86 -3.32 -5.67
C CYS A 47 -9.34 -3.15 -5.46
N MET A 48 -8.53 -4.17 -5.80
CA MET A 48 -7.09 -4.14 -5.52
C MET A 48 -6.26 -4.92 -6.55
N CYS A 49 -4.96 -4.62 -6.60
CA CYS A 49 -3.99 -5.39 -7.37
C CYS A 49 -3.44 -6.56 -6.52
N LYS A 50 -3.47 -7.77 -7.06
CA LYS A 50 -2.91 -8.99 -6.45
C LYS A 50 -1.64 -9.40 -7.16
N CYS A 51 -0.57 -9.65 -6.41
CA CYS A 51 0.66 -10.21 -6.95
C CYS A 51 0.43 -11.62 -7.51
N MET A 52 1.10 -11.94 -8.63
CA MET A 52 1.01 -13.27 -9.26
C MET A 52 2.13 -14.21 -8.82
N ASN A 53 3.25 -13.68 -8.33
CA ASN A 53 4.43 -14.43 -7.87
C ASN A 53 4.27 -14.90 -6.41
N MET A 54 3.31 -15.79 -6.18
CA MET A 54 3.01 -16.30 -4.83
C MET A 54 4.12 -17.20 -4.28
N ASP A 55 4.84 -17.92 -5.15
CA ASP A 55 5.98 -18.76 -4.73
C ASP A 55 7.11 -17.90 -4.13
N GLU A 56 7.46 -16.77 -4.78
CA GLU A 56 8.43 -15.80 -4.24
C GLU A 56 7.95 -15.17 -2.93
N LYS A 57 6.63 -14.99 -2.78
CA LYS A 57 6.06 -14.46 -1.55
C LYS A 57 6.22 -15.46 -0.41
N GLU A 58 5.90 -16.73 -0.64
CA GLU A 58 6.05 -17.79 0.37
C GLU A 58 7.51 -17.95 0.80
N GLU A 59 8.44 -17.98 -0.17
CA GLU A 59 9.87 -17.99 0.13
C GLU A 59 10.30 -16.75 0.93
N CYS A 60 9.80 -15.57 0.57
CA CYS A 60 10.08 -14.33 1.30
C CYS A 60 9.58 -14.39 2.75
N GLU A 61 8.36 -14.88 2.97
CA GLU A 61 7.71 -14.94 4.29
C GLU A 61 8.35 -15.97 5.23
N THR A 62 9.00 -16.99 4.69
CA THR A 62 9.80 -17.94 5.48
C THR A 62 11.21 -17.42 5.83
N SER A 63 11.64 -16.34 5.19
CA SER A 63 12.94 -15.70 5.41
C SER A 63 12.87 -14.50 6.38
N ASP A 64 14.01 -13.94 6.78
CA ASP A 64 14.08 -12.74 7.63
C ASP A 64 13.82 -11.43 6.85
N ARG A 65 12.81 -11.42 5.98
CA ARG A 65 12.49 -10.31 5.06
C ARG A 65 11.01 -9.95 5.12
N LEU A 66 10.64 -8.89 4.41
CA LEU A 66 9.26 -8.39 4.31
C LEU A 66 8.80 -8.39 2.86
N TRP A 67 7.61 -8.94 2.63
CA TRP A 67 6.95 -8.88 1.33
C TRP A 67 6.36 -7.48 1.07
N ASP A 68 6.77 -6.84 -0.03
CA ASP A 68 6.14 -5.62 -0.52
C ASP A 68 5.01 -5.95 -1.49
N GLN A 69 3.77 -5.84 -1.02
CA GLN A 69 2.58 -6.07 -1.85
C GLN A 69 2.47 -5.08 -3.02
N LYS A 70 2.98 -3.84 -2.89
CA LYS A 70 2.88 -2.84 -3.96
C LYS A 70 3.83 -3.14 -5.11
N ALA A 71 5.05 -3.60 -4.81
CA ALA A 71 6.06 -3.91 -5.82
C ALA A 71 6.14 -5.41 -6.18
N CYS A 72 5.40 -6.26 -5.46
CA CYS A 72 5.45 -7.72 -5.57
C CYS A 72 6.88 -8.24 -5.49
N LYS A 73 7.61 -7.84 -4.45
CA LYS A 73 8.99 -8.25 -4.23
C LYS A 73 9.31 -8.32 -2.74
N CYS A 74 10.26 -9.19 -2.43
CA CYS A 74 10.83 -9.27 -1.09
C CYS A 74 11.78 -8.09 -0.83
N ARG A 75 11.72 -7.50 0.37
CA ARG A 75 12.60 -6.41 0.81
C ARG A 75 13.17 -6.68 2.19
N CYS A 76 14.29 -6.05 2.51
CA CYS A 76 14.89 -6.12 3.83
C CYS A 76 14.00 -5.48 4.89
N LYS A 77 14.00 -6.03 6.11
CA LYS A 77 13.28 -5.45 7.27
C LYS A 77 13.80 -4.06 7.63
N LYS A 78 15.10 -3.87 7.48
CA LYS A 78 15.80 -2.63 7.72
C LYS A 78 16.78 -2.40 6.57
N GLU A 79 16.81 -1.17 6.08
CA GLU A 79 17.88 -0.68 5.22
C GLU A 79 18.84 0.12 6.10
N GLU A 80 20.14 -0.03 5.87
CA GLU A 80 21.18 0.62 6.67
C GLU A 80 22.08 1.46 5.79
N ASP A 81 22.45 2.65 6.29
CA ASP A 81 23.49 3.46 5.67
C ASP A 81 24.84 2.80 5.94
N CYS A 82 25.48 2.35 4.86
CA CYS A 82 26.77 1.68 4.95
C CYS A 82 27.89 2.67 5.27
N THR A 83 28.88 2.21 6.03
CA THR A 83 30.09 2.99 6.31
C THR A 83 30.97 3.15 5.06
N THR A 84 31.91 4.10 5.09
CA THR A 84 32.76 4.45 3.95
C THR A 84 33.40 3.23 3.30
N GLY A 85 33.18 3.06 1.99
CA GLY A 85 33.72 1.96 1.19
C GLY A 85 32.86 0.70 1.15
N LEU A 86 31.72 0.69 1.83
CA LEU A 86 30.71 -0.36 1.74
C LEU A 86 29.46 0.15 1.01
N TYR A 87 28.77 -0.75 0.33
CA TYR A 87 27.55 -0.46 -0.41
C TYR A 87 26.44 -1.41 0.03
N TRP A 88 25.24 -0.87 0.17
CA TRP A 88 24.07 -1.67 0.53
C TRP A 88 23.71 -2.58 -0.63
N VAL A 89 23.59 -3.88 -0.37
CA VAL A 89 23.17 -4.88 -1.35
C VAL A 89 21.79 -5.40 -0.95
N PRO A 90 20.69 -4.90 -1.58
CA PRO A 90 19.31 -5.23 -1.18
C PRO A 90 18.98 -6.71 -1.28
N THR A 91 19.60 -7.44 -2.21
CA THR A 91 19.41 -8.89 -2.37
C THR A 91 19.99 -9.69 -1.21
N LEU A 92 20.91 -9.13 -0.42
CA LEU A 92 21.53 -9.80 0.74
C LEU A 92 21.20 -9.13 2.07
N CYS A 93 20.58 -7.95 2.06
CA CYS A 93 20.33 -7.14 3.25
C CYS A 93 21.60 -6.85 4.06
N LYS A 94 22.70 -6.59 3.36
CA LYS A 94 24.03 -6.38 3.96
C LYS A 94 24.81 -5.31 3.21
N CYS A 95 25.68 -4.64 3.95
CA CYS A 95 26.72 -3.78 3.41
C CYS A 95 27.92 -4.63 2.97
N MET A 96 28.34 -4.52 1.70
CA MET A 96 29.47 -5.28 1.15
C MET A 96 30.46 -4.38 0.42
N ARG A 97 31.71 -4.84 0.28
CA ARG A 97 32.72 -4.17 -0.55
C ARG A 97 32.49 -4.57 -2.01
N MET A 98 32.75 -3.66 -2.95
CA MET A 98 32.60 -3.95 -4.39
C MET A 98 33.71 -4.87 -4.97
N GLN A 99 34.52 -5.53 -4.14
CA GLN A 99 35.65 -6.36 -4.60
C GLN A 99 35.47 -7.87 -4.35
N ASP A 100 34.33 -8.33 -3.83
CA ASP A 100 34.16 -9.74 -3.43
C ASP A 100 33.75 -10.70 -4.58
N THR A 101 33.92 -10.32 -5.86
CA THR A 101 33.55 -11.16 -7.01
C THR A 101 34.70 -11.86 -7.73
N GLN A 102 35.92 -11.90 -7.19
CA GLN A 102 36.97 -12.79 -7.72
C GLN A 102 37.85 -13.36 -6.60
N THR A 103 37.42 -14.50 -6.05
CA THR A 103 38.36 -15.51 -5.55
C THR A 103 37.96 -16.86 -6.16
N ASN A 104 38.18 -17.00 -7.46
CA ASN A 104 38.56 -18.30 -7.99
C ASN A 104 40.07 -18.42 -7.79
N ASP A 105 40.49 -18.78 -6.58
CA ASP A 105 41.79 -19.39 -6.37
C ASP A 105 41.64 -20.87 -6.78
N THR A 106 41.96 -21.14 -8.05
CA THR A 106 42.32 -22.50 -8.49
C THR A 106 43.75 -22.79 -8.05
N ASP A 107 43.86 -23.84 -7.22
CA ASP A 107 44.99 -24.76 -6.95
C ASP A 107 46.41 -24.17 -6.79
#